data_AF-A0A1X0WZI4-F1
#
_entry.id   AF-A0A1X0WZI4-F1
#
_cell.length_a   1.000
_cell.length_b   1.000
_cell.length_c   1.000
_cell.angle_alpha   90.00
_cell.angle_beta   90.00
_cell.angle_gamma   90.00
#
_symmetry.space_group_name_H-M   'P 1'
#
loop_
_entity.id
_entity.type
_entity.pdbx_description
1 polymer ?
#
loop_
_entity_poly.entity_id
_entity_poly.type
_entity_poly.pdbx_seq_one_letter_code
_entity_poly.pdbx_strand_id
1 'polypeptide(L)'
;MKKVTYDKSGIMKDAWEMFNRNYQICDFEYADFSGREYFEYASFADCLKEAWAHEKEVVERVNQKYADAETSEEVKAWDWACKKLGVAFEMDAYTKLTNVENMEKEAWSGTSVWSLAMRAVKLHMEVAA
;
A
#
# COMPACT_ATOMS: atom_id res chain seq x y z
N MET A 1 4.11 12.49 3.86
CA MET A 1 2.67 12.15 3.93
C MET A 1 2.37 11.65 5.35
N LYS A 2 1.19 11.93 5.95
CA LYS A 2 0.87 11.52 7.35
C LYS A 2 0.55 10.03 7.42
N LYS A 3 0.73 9.40 8.61
CA LYS A 3 0.27 8.02 8.87
C LYS A 3 -1.15 7.82 8.33
N VAL A 4 -1.36 6.72 7.64
CA VAL A 4 -2.65 6.40 7.05
C VAL A 4 -3.61 6.01 8.16
N THR A 5 -4.80 6.61 8.11
CA THR A 5 -5.93 6.30 8.99
C THR A 5 -6.94 5.47 8.23
N TYR A 6 -7.68 4.62 8.94
CA TYR A 6 -8.75 3.81 8.38
C TYR A 6 -9.75 4.61 7.53
N ASP A 7 -10.01 4.16 6.31
CA ASP A 7 -11.11 4.66 5.50
C ASP A 7 -12.44 4.03 5.92
N LYS A 8 -13.06 4.63 6.95
CA LYS A 8 -14.35 4.18 7.46
C LYS A 8 -15.46 4.16 6.40
N SER A 9 -15.40 5.06 5.41
CA SER A 9 -16.40 5.12 4.34
C SER A 9 -16.19 3.99 3.35
N GLY A 10 -14.93 3.71 2.99
CA GLY A 10 -14.54 2.57 2.17
C GLY A 10 -14.96 1.25 2.79
N ILE A 11 -14.60 1.02 4.06
CA ILE A 11 -14.99 -0.19 4.80
C ILE A 11 -16.50 -0.42 4.76
N MET A 12 -17.29 0.63 5.00
CA MET A 12 -18.75 0.51 5.00
C MET A 12 -19.30 0.19 3.61
N LYS A 13 -18.73 0.79 2.56
CA LYS A 13 -19.10 0.54 1.18
C LYS A 13 -18.80 -0.91 0.79
N ASP A 14 -17.61 -1.40 1.13
CA ASP A 14 -17.17 -2.75 0.81
C ASP A 14 -18.04 -3.79 1.54
N ALA A 15 -18.29 -3.59 2.84
CA ALA A 15 -19.18 -4.45 3.62
C ALA A 15 -20.61 -4.48 3.04
N TRP A 16 -21.12 -3.31 2.61
CA TRP A 16 -22.44 -3.21 1.99
C TRP A 16 -22.50 -3.92 0.64
N GLU A 17 -21.45 -3.83 -0.16
CA GLU A 17 -21.35 -4.53 -1.44
C GLU A 17 -21.30 -6.04 -1.28
N MET A 18 -20.45 -6.55 -0.37
CA MET A 18 -20.37 -7.98 -0.05
C MET A 18 -21.73 -8.54 0.40
N PHE A 19 -22.42 -7.81 1.28
CA PHE A 19 -23.74 -8.20 1.78
C PHE A 19 -24.78 -8.26 0.67
N ASN A 20 -24.88 -7.24 -0.19
CA ASN A 20 -25.88 -7.23 -1.27
C ASN A 20 -25.58 -8.22 -2.41
N ARG A 21 -24.32 -8.63 -2.56
CA ARG A 21 -23.92 -9.68 -3.50
C ARG A 21 -24.12 -11.10 -2.95
N ASN A 22 -24.65 -11.24 -1.73
CA ASN A 22 -24.89 -12.51 -1.05
C ASN A 22 -23.63 -13.40 -0.97
N TYR A 23 -22.51 -12.81 -0.53
CA TYR A 23 -21.29 -13.58 -0.26
C TYR A 23 -21.59 -14.66 0.77
N GLN A 24 -20.93 -15.81 0.65
CA GLN A 24 -21.01 -16.88 1.63
C GLN A 24 -19.90 -16.69 2.67
N ILE A 25 -20.11 -17.20 3.88
CA ILE A 25 -19.09 -17.04 4.94
C ILE A 25 -17.77 -17.70 4.48
N CYS A 26 -17.81 -18.78 3.69
CA CYS A 26 -16.61 -19.43 3.14
C CYS A 26 -15.76 -18.55 2.23
N ASP A 27 -16.30 -17.44 1.74
CA ASP A 27 -15.56 -16.47 0.94
C ASP A 27 -14.70 -15.53 1.80
N PHE A 28 -14.83 -15.59 3.13
CA PHE A 28 -14.19 -14.67 4.07
C PHE A 28 -12.97 -15.29 4.75
N GLU A 29 -11.88 -14.52 4.84
CA GLU A 29 -10.63 -14.94 5.47
C GLU A 29 -10.62 -14.65 6.98
N TYR A 30 -11.34 -13.62 7.42
CA TYR A 30 -11.29 -13.10 8.79
C TYR A 30 -12.61 -13.25 9.57
N ALA A 31 -13.70 -13.67 8.92
CA ALA A 31 -14.96 -13.95 9.58
C ALA A 31 -14.93 -15.30 10.34
N ASP A 32 -15.61 -15.35 11.49
CA ASP A 32 -15.66 -16.56 12.31
C ASP A 32 -16.69 -17.57 11.76
N PHE A 33 -16.27 -18.81 11.59
CA PHE A 33 -17.09 -19.92 11.11
C PHE A 33 -17.73 -20.74 12.22
N SER A 34 -17.38 -20.46 13.48
CA SER A 34 -17.75 -21.32 14.61
C SER A 34 -19.27 -21.46 14.75
N GLY A 35 -19.77 -22.68 14.61
CA GLY A 35 -21.19 -23.03 14.78
C GLY A 35 -22.11 -22.69 13.60
N ARG A 36 -21.58 -22.39 12.41
CA ARG A 36 -22.37 -22.08 11.20
C ARG A 36 -22.10 -23.04 10.05
N GLU A 37 -23.05 -23.15 9.12
CA GLU A 37 -22.86 -23.98 7.93
C GLU A 37 -21.89 -23.29 6.95
N TYR A 38 -21.00 -24.07 6.33
CA TYR A 38 -19.94 -23.55 5.46
C TYR A 38 -20.46 -22.67 4.29
N PHE A 39 -21.65 -22.98 3.78
CA PHE A 39 -22.28 -22.29 2.65
C PHE A 39 -23.39 -21.32 3.06
N GLU A 40 -23.51 -21.02 4.36
CA GLU A 40 -24.46 -20.02 4.83
C GLU A 40 -24.07 -18.63 4.31
N TYR A 41 -25.07 -17.84 3.92
CA TYR A 41 -24.85 -16.46 3.49
C TYR A 41 -24.31 -15.62 4.63
N ALA A 42 -23.31 -14.80 4.33
CA ALA A 42 -22.75 -13.87 5.28
C ALA A 42 -23.81 -12.86 5.75
N SER A 43 -23.88 -12.65 7.07
CA SER A 43 -24.62 -11.52 7.61
C SER A 43 -23.87 -10.22 7.32
N PHE A 44 -24.56 -9.08 7.36
CA PHE A 44 -23.89 -7.79 7.23
C PHE A 44 -22.78 -7.59 8.29
N ALA A 45 -22.93 -8.18 9.48
CA ALA A 45 -21.91 -8.13 10.52
C ALA A 45 -20.64 -8.91 10.14
N ASP A 46 -20.77 -10.00 9.38
CA ASP A 46 -19.63 -10.75 8.87
C ASP A 46 -18.90 -9.96 7.78
N CYS A 47 -19.66 -9.39 6.82
CA CYS A 47 -19.09 -8.53 5.79
C CYS A 47 -18.34 -7.32 6.40
N LEU A 48 -18.88 -6.74 7.48
CA LEU A 48 -18.23 -5.64 8.16
C LEU A 48 -16.95 -6.06 8.88
N LYS A 49 -16.92 -7.25 9.50
CA LYS A 49 -15.71 -7.79 10.12
C LYS A 49 -14.63 -8.04 9.07
N GLU A 50 -15.01 -8.64 7.94
CA GLU A 50 -14.10 -8.94 6.83
C GLU A 50 -13.48 -7.66 6.27
N ALA A 51 -14.31 -6.69 5.88
CA ALA A 51 -13.84 -5.41 5.35
C ALA A 51 -12.97 -4.64 6.35
N TRP A 52 -13.32 -4.69 7.65
CA TRP A 52 -12.52 -4.05 8.69
C TRP A 52 -11.16 -4.71 8.89
N ALA A 53 -11.10 -6.04 8.88
CA ALA A 53 -9.86 -6.78 9.04
C ALA A 53 -8.91 -6.55 7.85
N HIS A 54 -9.45 -6.56 6.63
CA HIS A 54 -8.67 -6.27 5.42
C HIS A 54 -8.10 -4.83 5.45
N GLU A 55 -8.93 -3.82 5.74
CA GLU A 55 -8.45 -2.43 5.86
C GLU A 55 -7.39 -2.30 6.97
N LYS A 56 -7.57 -3.00 8.09
CA LYS A 56 -6.57 -3.01 9.16
C LYS A 56 -5.23 -3.55 8.69
N GLU A 57 -5.21 -4.66 7.97
CA GLU A 57 -3.96 -5.21 7.44
C GLU A 57 -3.28 -4.24 6.46
N VAL A 58 -4.06 -3.60 5.58
CA VAL A 58 -3.55 -2.58 4.65
C VAL A 58 -2.95 -1.40 5.40
N VAL A 59 -3.69 -0.84 6.37
CA VAL A 59 -3.25 0.31 7.18
C VAL A 59 -2.00 -0.04 7.99
N GLU A 60 -1.94 -1.21 8.61
CA GLU A 60 -0.77 -1.68 9.36
C GLU A 60 0.45 -1.84 8.45
N ARG A 61 0.30 -2.49 7.30
CA ARG A 61 1.37 -2.67 6.31
C ARG A 61 1.90 -1.36 5.78
N VAL A 62 1.02 -0.42 5.43
CA VAL A 62 1.41 0.90 4.93
C VAL A 62 2.10 1.70 6.02
N ASN A 63 1.56 1.72 7.25
CA ASN A 63 2.19 2.43 8.36
C ASN A 63 3.54 1.84 8.77
N GLN A 64 3.73 0.52 8.64
CA GLN A 64 5.02 -0.12 8.80
C GLN A 64 6.01 0.36 7.73
N LYS A 65 5.61 0.35 6.45
CA LYS A 65 6.41 0.93 5.36
C LYS A 65 6.78 2.40 5.62
N TYR A 66 5.87 3.22 6.18
CA TYR A 66 6.18 4.59 6.58
C TYR A 66 7.26 4.66 7.66
N ALA A 67 7.19 3.79 8.67
CA ALA A 67 8.18 3.75 9.74
C ALA A 67 9.56 3.33 9.24
N ASP A 68 9.60 2.37 8.31
CA ASP A 68 10.83 1.83 7.75
C ASP A 68 11.43 2.70 6.64
N ALA A 69 10.63 3.61 6.05
CA ALA A 69 11.07 4.45 4.94
C ALA A 69 12.33 5.27 5.25
N GLU A 70 12.45 5.83 6.47
CA GLU A 70 13.61 6.65 6.83
C GLU A 70 14.94 5.88 6.83
N THR A 71 14.91 4.57 7.07
CA THR A 71 16.11 3.73 7.16
C THR A 71 16.36 2.89 5.90
N SER A 72 15.41 2.90 4.97
CA SER A 72 15.39 2.14 3.72
C SER A 72 16.59 2.42 2.79
N GLU A 73 16.92 1.46 1.93
CA GLU A 73 17.98 1.65 0.92
C GLU A 73 17.52 2.54 -0.22
N GLU A 74 16.23 2.52 -0.54
CA GLU A 74 15.55 3.29 -1.57
C GLU A 74 15.70 4.79 -1.33
N VAL A 75 15.47 5.25 -0.09
CA VAL A 75 15.64 6.67 0.27
C VAL A 75 17.09 7.09 0.17
N LYS A 76 18.03 6.25 0.61
CA LYS A 76 19.47 6.52 0.47
C LYS A 76 19.87 6.59 -1.01
N ALA A 77 19.33 5.70 -1.83
CA ALA A 77 19.55 5.65 -3.27
C ALA A 77 18.99 6.89 -3.97
N TRP A 78 17.80 7.35 -3.57
CA TRP A 78 17.21 8.60 -4.05
C TRP A 78 18.09 9.81 -3.71
N ASP A 79 18.51 9.95 -2.46
CA ASP A 79 19.34 11.07 -2.02
C ASP A 79 20.71 11.09 -2.70
N TRP A 80 21.30 9.90 -2.92
CA TRP A 80 22.50 9.76 -3.73
C TRP A 80 22.27 10.16 -5.18
N ALA A 81 21.15 9.74 -5.80
CA ALA A 81 20.83 10.09 -7.17
C ALA A 81 20.61 11.61 -7.33
N CYS A 82 19.91 12.24 -6.40
CA CYS A 82 19.75 13.70 -6.32
C CYS A 82 21.11 14.41 -6.25
N LYS A 83 21.99 13.97 -5.33
CA LYS A 83 23.35 14.50 -5.19
C LYS A 83 24.17 14.32 -6.47
N LYS A 84 24.04 13.18 -7.15
CA LYS A 84 24.74 12.88 -8.40
C LYS A 84 24.27 13.73 -9.58
N LEU A 85 22.99 14.03 -9.63
CA LEU A 85 22.37 14.83 -10.70
C LEU A 85 22.37 16.34 -10.39
N GLY A 86 22.78 16.74 -9.18
CA GLY A 86 22.84 18.15 -8.78
C GLY A 86 21.47 18.78 -8.54
N VAL A 87 20.47 17.96 -8.20
CA VAL A 87 19.09 18.40 -7.93
C VAL A 87 18.73 18.19 -6.47
N ALA A 88 17.78 18.97 -5.98
CA ALA A 88 17.21 18.82 -4.65
C ALA A 88 15.69 18.91 -4.75
N PHE A 89 15.01 17.89 -4.23
CA PHE A 89 13.56 17.85 -4.14
C PHE A 89 13.14 17.81 -2.67
N GLU A 90 12.23 18.70 -2.28
CA GLU A 90 11.67 18.70 -0.95
C GLU A 90 10.50 17.71 -0.90
N MET A 91 10.77 16.52 -0.38
CA MET A 91 9.80 15.42 -0.28
C MET A 91 10.12 14.52 0.91
N ASP A 92 9.09 13.89 1.48
CA ASP A 92 9.26 13.00 2.61
C ASP A 92 9.82 11.62 2.21
N ALA A 93 10.40 10.91 3.19
CA ALA A 93 11.08 9.64 3.00
C ALA A 93 10.19 8.59 2.30
N TYR A 94 8.89 8.55 2.64
CA TYR A 94 7.96 7.60 2.03
C TYR A 94 7.72 7.89 0.54
N THR A 95 7.59 9.16 0.16
CA THR A 95 7.46 9.56 -1.25
C THR A 95 8.70 9.18 -2.06
N LYS A 96 9.90 9.41 -1.50
CA LYS A 96 11.16 8.97 -2.12
C LYS A 96 11.18 7.45 -2.33
N LEU A 97 10.88 6.68 -1.28
CA LEU A 97 10.79 5.22 -1.34
C LEU A 97 9.82 4.76 -2.41
N THR A 98 8.60 5.29 -2.40
CA THR A 98 7.53 4.89 -3.33
C THR A 98 7.90 5.19 -4.79
N ASN A 99 8.57 6.32 -5.05
CA ASN A 99 9.04 6.66 -6.39
C ASN A 99 10.09 5.66 -6.90
N VAL A 100 11.00 5.21 -6.03
CA VAL A 100 12.00 4.18 -6.38
C VAL A 100 11.33 2.82 -6.59
N GLU A 101 10.47 2.37 -5.66
CA GLU A 101 9.72 1.11 -5.77
C GLU A 101 8.86 1.07 -7.06
N ASN A 102 8.23 2.18 -7.43
CA ASN A 102 7.42 2.24 -8.65
C ASN A 102 8.24 1.99 -9.92
N MET A 103 9.54 2.31 -9.93
CA MET A 103 10.40 2.00 -11.07
C MET A 103 10.67 0.49 -11.21
N GLU A 104 10.51 -0.30 -10.14
CA GLU A 104 10.65 -1.76 -10.22
C GLU A 104 9.59 -2.38 -11.14
N LYS A 105 8.38 -1.80 -11.19
CA LYS A 105 7.29 -2.29 -12.04
C LYS A 105 7.61 -2.20 -13.53
N GLU A 106 8.51 -1.29 -13.90
CA GLU A 106 8.92 -1.03 -15.28
C GLU A 106 10.36 -1.50 -15.57
N ALA A 107 11.02 -2.12 -14.60
CA ALA A 107 12.38 -2.60 -14.72
C ALA A 107 12.45 -4.13 -14.74
N TRP A 108 13.55 -4.65 -15.29
CA TRP A 108 13.83 -6.08 -15.22
C TRP A 108 14.09 -6.50 -13.77
N SER A 109 13.62 -7.70 -13.41
CA SER A 109 13.90 -8.29 -12.09
C SER A 109 15.39 -8.31 -11.80
N GLY A 110 15.79 -7.87 -10.60
CA GLY A 110 17.20 -7.80 -10.19
C GLY A 110 17.92 -6.51 -10.60
N THR A 111 17.20 -5.52 -11.16
CA THR A 111 17.76 -4.18 -11.37
C THR A 111 18.11 -3.56 -10.01
N SER A 112 19.33 -3.02 -9.89
CA SER A 112 19.81 -2.41 -8.65
C SER A 112 18.97 -1.19 -8.23
N VAL A 113 18.67 -1.08 -6.93
CA VAL A 113 17.96 0.06 -6.32
C VAL A 113 18.57 1.42 -6.67
N TRP A 114 19.90 1.50 -6.81
CA TRP A 114 20.59 2.73 -7.21
C TRP A 114 20.32 3.15 -8.65
N SER A 115 20.18 2.17 -9.55
CA SER A 115 19.81 2.40 -10.95
C SER A 115 18.35 2.83 -11.06
N LEU A 116 17.47 2.20 -10.28
CA LEU A 116 16.06 2.56 -10.18
C LEU A 116 15.88 3.98 -9.65
N ALA A 117 16.61 4.34 -8.60
CA ALA A 117 16.59 5.70 -8.05
C ALA A 117 17.07 6.74 -9.07
N MET A 118 18.11 6.44 -9.85
CA MET A 118 18.57 7.34 -10.93
C MET A 118 17.48 7.56 -12.00
N ARG A 119 16.72 6.52 -12.35
CA ARG A 119 15.59 6.64 -13.28
C ARG A 119 14.44 7.44 -12.66
N ALA A 120 14.09 7.13 -11.42
CA ALA A 120 13.01 7.79 -10.69
C ALA A 120 13.27 9.31 -10.57
N VAL A 121 14.50 9.71 -10.18
CA VAL A 121 14.87 11.11 -10.06
C VAL A 121 14.82 11.83 -11.42
N LYS A 122 15.32 11.21 -12.49
CA LYS A 122 15.25 11.79 -13.85
C LYS A 122 13.82 12.00 -14.31
N LEU A 123 12.96 11.00 -14.13
CA LEU A 123 11.53 11.12 -14.44
C LEU A 123 10.89 12.26 -13.64
N HIS A 124 11.24 12.39 -12.36
CA HIS A 124 10.72 13.46 -11.52
C HIS A 124 11.20 14.84 -11.97
N MET A 125 12.43 14.96 -12.49
CA MET A 125 12.91 16.20 -13.13
C MET A 125 12.10 16.55 -14.38
N GLU A 126 11.76 15.56 -15.21
CA GLU A 126 10.99 15.77 -16.45
C GLU A 126 9.53 16.19 -16.16
N VAL A 127 8.92 15.63 -15.11
CA VAL A 127 7.53 15.94 -14.72
C VAL A 127 7.44 17.27 -13.96
N ALA A 128 8.50 17.66 -13.24
CA ALA A 128 8.53 18.91 -12.48
C ALA A 128 8.95 20.15 -13.30
N ALA A 129 9.47 19.97 -14.51
CA ALA A 129 9.87 21.03 -15.44
C ALA A 129 8.70 21.55 -16.28
#